data_AF-A0A6A2XTP8-F1
#
_entry.id   AF-A0A6A2XTP8-F1
#
_cell.length_a   1.000
_cell.length_b   1.000
_cell.length_c   1.000
_cell.angle_alpha   90.00
_cell.angle_beta   90.00
_cell.angle_gamma   90.00
#
_symmetry.space_group_name_H-M   'P 1'
#
loop_
_entity.id
_entity.type
_entity.pdbx_description
1 polymer ?
#
loop_
_entity_poly.entity_id
_entity_poly.type
_entity_poly.pdbx_seq_one_letter_code
_entity_poly.pdbx_strand_id
1 'polypeptide(L)'
;MGDFSIQISSSLISRLAEDDLKPKRRTKKTKSRVPLEPPKPETKVDQKHISDDSEQQKGIEGTRWPVPPPLFLPVNQPPYAASAELDAIRSVVKESENVVEKLRKQEENMVQEVTQKAKDLHENEFKIPEPKPMPCLVESNAWMACYKENANDLTKCASLAQNFAECSRKVRQLAKTADK
;
A
#
# COMPACT_ATOMS: atom_id res chain seq x y z
N MET A 1 -45.62 -12.05 27.77
CA MET A 1 -44.38 -12.39 27.05
C MET A 1 -44.76 -13.39 25.99
N GLY A 2 -44.58 -13.06 24.71
CA GLY A 2 -44.94 -13.95 23.61
C GLY A 2 -43.80 -14.90 23.29
N ASP A 3 -44.10 -16.19 23.20
CA ASP A 3 -43.12 -17.23 22.87
C ASP A 3 -42.82 -17.16 21.37
N PHE A 4 -41.62 -16.71 21.01
CA PHE A 4 -41.13 -16.76 19.63
C PHE A 4 -40.50 -18.13 19.37
N SER A 5 -41.15 -18.95 18.53
CA SER A 5 -40.55 -20.17 18.01
C SER A 5 -39.72 -19.82 16.77
N ILE A 6 -38.39 -19.95 16.89
CA ILE A 6 -37.48 -19.76 15.77
C ILE A 6 -37.43 -21.08 14.98
N GLN A 7 -37.95 -21.08 13.75
CA GLN A 7 -37.80 -22.18 12.82
C GLN A 7 -36.58 -21.92 11.93
N ILE A 8 -35.51 -22.68 12.14
CA ILE A 8 -34.31 -22.63 11.31
C ILE A 8 -34.48 -23.65 10.18
N SER A 9 -34.38 -23.20 8.92
CA SER A 9 -34.47 -24.10 7.78
C SER A 9 -33.23 -25.00 7.70
N SER A 10 -33.42 -26.28 7.38
CA SER A 10 -32.33 -27.24 7.17
C SER A 10 -31.34 -26.79 6.10
N SER A 11 -31.81 -26.04 5.11
CA SER A 11 -30.98 -25.43 4.06
C SER A 11 -29.98 -24.39 4.58
N LEU A 12 -30.28 -23.69 5.68
CA LEU A 12 -29.36 -22.75 6.30
C LEU A 12 -28.21 -23.49 7.01
N ILE A 13 -28.53 -24.60 7.66
CA ILE A 13 -27.59 -25.44 8.39
C ILE A 13 -26.57 -26.08 7.42
N SER A 14 -27.04 -26.56 6.27
CA SER A 14 -26.14 -27.15 5.24
C SER A 14 -25.15 -26.13 4.67
N ARG A 15 -25.57 -24.88 4.45
CA ARG A 15 -24.67 -23.84 3.92
C ARG A 15 -23.59 -23.43 4.92
N LEU A 16 -23.93 -23.39 6.21
CA LEU A 16 -22.95 -23.09 7.27
C LEU A 16 -21.95 -24.25 7.48
N ALA A 17 -22.37 -25.49 7.24
CA ALA A 17 -21.49 -26.66 7.36
C ALA A 17 -20.51 -26.82 6.18
N GLU A 18 -20.81 -26.25 5.00
CA GLU A 18 -19.97 -26.39 3.80
C GLU A 18 -18.84 -25.35 3.69
N ASP A 19 -18.95 -24.19 4.34
CA ASP A 19 -17.91 -23.13 4.31
C ASP A 19 -16.62 -23.51 5.08
N ASP A 20 -16.65 -24.53 5.94
CA ASP A 20 -15.49 -24.99 6.73
C ASP A 20 -14.55 -25.98 6.00
N LEU A 21 -14.85 -26.36 4.75
CA LEU A 21 -14.03 -27.30 3.97
C LEU A 21 -13.28 -26.64 2.79
N LYS A 22 -12.30 -25.80 3.14
CA LYS A 22 -11.06 -25.42 2.39
C LYS A 22 -11.17 -25.09 0.87
N PRO A 23 -10.76 -23.87 0.44
CA PRO A 23 -10.53 -23.59 -0.97
C PRO A 23 -9.22 -24.23 -1.47
N LYS A 24 -9.32 -25.10 -2.49
CA LYS A 24 -8.18 -25.65 -3.25
C LYS A 24 -8.36 -25.33 -4.73
N ARG A 25 -7.59 -24.39 -5.29
CA ARG A 25 -6.92 -24.57 -6.60
C ARG A 25 -5.92 -23.46 -6.93
N ARG A 26 -4.82 -23.92 -7.54
CA ARG A 26 -3.54 -23.24 -7.83
C ARG A 26 -3.65 -22.10 -8.85
N THR A 27 -2.99 -20.97 -8.58
CA THR A 27 -2.63 -19.94 -9.57
C THR A 27 -1.29 -20.28 -10.24
N LYS A 28 -1.29 -20.38 -11.58
CA LYS A 28 -0.09 -20.47 -12.42
C LYS A 28 0.59 -19.10 -12.49
N LYS A 29 1.91 -19.07 -12.30
CA LYS A 29 2.79 -17.90 -12.53
C LYS A 29 2.77 -17.50 -14.02
N THR A 30 2.47 -16.22 -14.29
CA THR A 30 2.85 -15.56 -15.54
C THR A 30 3.58 -14.26 -15.19
N LYS A 31 4.84 -14.15 -15.61
CA LYS A 31 5.70 -12.95 -15.46
C LYS A 31 5.12 -11.81 -16.29
N SER A 32 4.93 -10.63 -15.68
CA SER A 32 4.69 -9.39 -16.43
C SER A 32 6.00 -8.60 -16.57
N ARG A 33 6.36 -8.25 -17.81
CA ARG A 33 7.43 -7.29 -18.13
C ARG A 33 6.80 -5.91 -18.26
N VAL A 34 7.38 -4.95 -17.53
CA VAL A 34 7.17 -3.50 -17.68
C VAL A 34 7.66 -3.05 -19.05
N PRO A 35 6.98 -2.11 -19.73
CA PRO A 35 7.66 -0.87 -20.14
C PRO A 35 6.98 0.46 -19.73
N LEU A 36 7.80 1.50 -19.82
CA LEU A 36 7.80 2.85 -19.23
C LEU A 36 7.19 3.92 -20.18
N GLU A 37 6.24 4.72 -19.67
CA GLU A 37 5.86 6.14 -19.96
C GLU A 37 5.54 6.71 -21.40
N PRO A 38 4.87 7.90 -21.52
CA PRO A 38 3.78 8.20 -22.48
C PRO A 38 4.12 9.24 -23.58
N PRO A 39 3.19 9.56 -24.52
CA PRO A 39 2.69 10.96 -24.63
C PRO A 39 1.24 11.18 -25.15
N LYS A 40 0.87 12.48 -25.07
CA LYS A 40 -0.37 13.28 -25.28
C LYS A 40 -1.29 13.06 -26.52
N PRO A 41 -2.52 13.64 -26.48
CA PRO A 41 -3.53 13.61 -27.55
C PRO A 41 -3.43 14.80 -28.52
N GLU A 42 -3.78 14.59 -29.80
CA GLU A 42 -4.04 15.68 -30.76
C GLU A 42 -5.34 15.45 -31.56
N THR A 43 -6.13 16.52 -31.59
CA THR A 43 -7.35 16.80 -32.39
C THR A 43 -7.02 17.45 -33.74
N LYS A 44 -7.71 17.06 -34.83
CA LYS A 44 -8.09 17.86 -36.04
C LYS A 44 -9.28 17.13 -36.73
N VAL A 45 -10.52 17.62 -36.85
CA VAL A 45 -11.14 18.80 -37.51
C VAL A 45 -11.32 18.68 -39.04
N ASP A 46 -12.60 18.81 -39.45
CA ASP A 46 -13.23 19.24 -40.72
C ASP A 46 -13.38 18.31 -41.95
N GLN A 47 -14.63 17.99 -42.32
CA GLN A 47 -15.32 18.61 -43.49
C GLN A 47 -16.80 18.20 -43.68
N LYS A 48 -17.67 19.23 -43.69
CA LYS A 48 -18.92 19.47 -44.47
C LYS A 48 -19.51 18.33 -45.35
N HIS A 49 -20.83 18.15 -45.32
CA HIS A 49 -21.81 18.88 -46.17
C HIS A 49 -23.23 18.32 -45.98
N ILE A 50 -24.22 19.21 -45.81
CA ILE A 50 -25.66 18.89 -45.76
C ILE A 50 -26.14 18.65 -47.19
N SER A 51 -26.91 17.58 -47.45
CA SER A 51 -27.83 17.52 -48.58
C SER A 51 -29.11 16.80 -48.14
N ASP A 52 -30.19 17.55 -48.24
CA ASP A 52 -31.60 17.16 -48.11
C ASP A 52 -32.00 16.36 -49.36
N ASP A 53 -32.70 15.23 -49.23
CA ASP A 53 -33.95 14.99 -49.96
C ASP A 53 -34.70 13.76 -49.39
N SER A 54 -36.02 13.91 -49.40
CA SER A 54 -37.10 13.01 -49.04
C SER A 54 -37.06 11.68 -49.81
N GLU A 55 -37.56 10.58 -49.20
CA GLU A 55 -38.63 9.71 -49.74
C GLU A 55 -38.94 8.55 -48.76
N GLN A 56 -40.24 8.29 -48.55
CA GLN A 56 -40.77 7.20 -47.73
C GLN A 56 -40.26 5.82 -48.15
N GLN A 57 -39.96 4.94 -47.17
CA GLN A 57 -40.16 3.49 -47.36
C GLN A 57 -40.51 2.74 -46.06
N LYS A 58 -41.79 2.37 -46.01
CA LYS A 58 -42.45 1.22 -45.36
C LYS A 58 -41.61 0.37 -44.37
N GLY A 59 -42.05 0.41 -43.12
CA GLY A 59 -42.52 -0.73 -42.31
C GLY A 59 -41.69 -2.01 -42.27
N ILE A 60 -41.08 -2.27 -41.11
CA ILE A 60 -40.97 -3.62 -40.55
C ILE A 60 -41.44 -3.55 -39.10
N GLU A 61 -42.58 -4.17 -38.84
CA GLU A 61 -43.17 -4.36 -37.52
C GLU A 61 -42.30 -5.33 -36.72
N GLY A 62 -41.70 -4.83 -35.63
CA GLY A 62 -41.04 -5.63 -34.62
C GLY A 62 -41.70 -5.40 -33.26
N THR A 63 -42.58 -6.34 -32.89
CA THR A 63 -43.13 -6.65 -31.56
C THR A 63 -42.88 -5.61 -30.46
N ARG A 64 -43.73 -4.57 -30.40
CA ARG A 64 -43.79 -3.61 -29.29
C ARG A 64 -44.54 -4.23 -28.12
N TRP A 65 -43.84 -4.52 -27.03
CA TRP A 65 -44.49 -4.83 -25.74
C TRP A 65 -45.29 -3.58 -25.31
N PRO A 66 -46.55 -3.72 -24.84
CA PRO A 66 -47.31 -2.58 -24.38
C PRO A 66 -46.64 -2.01 -23.13
N VAL A 67 -45.95 -0.87 -23.30
CA VAL A 67 -45.50 -0.05 -22.19
C VAL A 67 -46.75 0.65 -21.65
N PRO A 68 -47.19 0.39 -20.42
CA PRO A 68 -48.31 1.12 -19.85
C PRO A 68 -47.94 2.62 -19.79
N PRO A 69 -48.88 3.53 -20.10
CA PRO A 69 -48.61 4.96 -20.03
C PRO A 69 -48.18 5.33 -18.60
N PRO A 70 -47.25 6.27 -18.42
CA PRO A 70 -46.85 6.70 -17.10
C PRO A 70 -48.08 7.26 -16.38
N LEU A 71 -48.53 6.55 -15.34
CA LEU A 71 -49.54 7.05 -14.44
C LEU A 71 -48.87 8.11 -13.57
N PHE A 72 -49.02 9.37 -13.96
CA PHE A 72 -48.71 10.49 -13.09
C PHE A 72 -49.75 10.51 -11.97
N LEU A 73 -49.46 9.80 -10.88
CA LEU A 73 -50.15 10.02 -9.62
C LEU A 73 -49.76 11.42 -9.13
N PRO A 74 -50.72 12.31 -8.79
CA PRO A 74 -50.38 13.57 -8.16
C PRO A 74 -49.63 13.25 -6.86
N VAL A 75 -48.37 13.69 -6.79
CA VAL A 75 -47.56 13.62 -5.57
C VAL A 75 -48.18 14.60 -4.57
N ASN A 76 -49.19 14.15 -3.85
CA ASN A 76 -49.66 14.81 -2.63
C ASN A 76 -48.73 14.42 -1.48
N GLN A 77 -47.44 14.75 -1.60
CA GLN A 77 -46.58 14.80 -0.41
C GLN A 77 -46.52 16.25 0.05
N PRO A 78 -46.86 16.54 1.31
CA PRO A 78 -46.66 17.87 1.86
C PRO A 78 -45.19 18.26 1.66
N PRO A 79 -44.88 19.43 1.07
CA PRO A 79 -43.51 19.83 0.77
C PRO A 79 -42.61 19.86 2.02
N TYR A 80 -43.21 19.96 3.20
CA TYR A 80 -42.55 19.93 4.51
C TYR A 80 -42.00 18.55 4.92
N ALA A 81 -42.58 17.44 4.46
CA ALA A 81 -42.13 16.10 4.87
C ALA A 81 -40.79 15.73 4.19
N ALA A 82 -40.64 16.04 2.90
CA ALA A 82 -39.42 15.79 2.15
C ALA A 82 -38.24 16.66 2.64
N SER A 83 -38.49 17.89 3.08
CA SER A 83 -37.42 18.75 3.63
C SER A 83 -36.89 18.23 4.97
N ALA A 84 -37.76 17.70 5.83
CA ALA A 84 -37.36 17.17 7.14
C ALA A 84 -36.46 15.92 7.01
N GLU A 85 -36.76 15.03 6.06
CA GLU A 85 -35.92 13.87 5.77
C GLU A 85 -34.55 14.27 5.22
N LEU A 86 -34.50 15.25 4.32
CA LEU A 86 -33.24 15.78 3.78
C LEU A 86 -32.37 16.43 4.86
N ASP A 87 -32.98 17.19 5.78
CA ASP A 87 -32.25 17.80 6.90
C ASP A 87 -31.76 16.76 7.90
N ALA A 88 -32.53 15.69 8.14
CA ALA A 88 -32.09 14.55 8.93
C ALA A 88 -30.87 13.86 8.29
N ILE A 89 -30.91 13.62 6.97
CA ILE A 89 -29.78 13.04 6.23
C ILE A 89 -28.54 13.95 6.33
N ARG A 90 -28.69 15.26 6.10
CA ARG A 90 -27.58 16.22 6.22
C ARG A 90 -26.99 16.24 7.62
N SER A 91 -27.83 16.14 8.65
CA SER A 91 -27.38 16.07 10.04
C SER A 91 -26.52 14.84 10.28
N VAL A 92 -26.96 13.66 9.82
CA VAL A 92 -26.19 12.42 9.94
C VAL A 92 -24.87 12.50 9.18
N VAL A 93 -24.87 13.05 7.97
CA VAL A 93 -23.64 13.25 7.17
C VAL A 93 -22.65 14.14 7.92
N LYS A 94 -23.11 15.28 8.44
CA LYS A 94 -22.27 16.21 9.21
C LYS A 94 -21.69 15.57 10.47
N GLU A 95 -22.48 14.77 11.18
CA GLU A 95 -21.98 14.04 12.34
C GLU A 95 -20.96 12.97 11.94
N SER A 96 -21.18 12.27 10.83
CA SER A 96 -20.22 11.29 10.31
C SER A 96 -18.88 11.93 9.95
N GLU A 97 -18.89 13.12 9.33
CA GLU A 97 -17.68 13.89 9.02
C GLU A 97 -16.92 14.30 10.28
N ASN A 98 -17.65 14.74 11.32
CA ASN A 98 -17.06 15.08 12.62
C ASN A 98 -16.41 13.86 13.30
N VAL A 99 -17.05 12.70 13.26
CA VAL A 99 -16.50 11.45 13.81
C VAL A 99 -15.25 11.03 13.03
N VAL A 100 -15.27 11.11 11.69
CA VAL A 100 -14.10 10.80 10.86
C VAL A 100 -12.92 11.72 11.19
N GLU A 101 -13.15 13.01 11.38
CA GLU A 101 -12.10 13.96 11.74
C GLU A 101 -11.49 13.66 13.12
N LYS A 102 -12.31 13.25 14.10
CA LYS A 102 -11.83 12.81 15.42
C LYS A 102 -10.99 11.54 15.32
N LEU A 103 -11.46 10.55 14.55
CA LEU A 103 -10.74 9.30 14.35
C LEU A 103 -9.40 9.53 13.64
N ARG A 104 -9.37 10.42 12.64
CA ARG A 104 -8.14 10.80 11.95
C ARG A 104 -7.11 11.38 12.92
N LYS A 105 -7.53 12.29 13.80
CA LYS A 105 -6.64 12.85 14.85
C LYS A 105 -6.15 11.79 15.83
N GLN A 106 -7.01 10.84 16.20
CA GLN A 106 -6.63 9.73 17.06
C GLN A 106 -5.61 8.81 16.38
N GLU A 107 -5.81 8.49 15.11
CA GLU A 107 -4.87 7.72 14.30
C GLU A 107 -3.51 8.43 14.22
N GLU A 108 -3.49 9.72 13.90
CA GLU A 108 -2.25 10.51 13.82
C GLU A 108 -1.49 10.51 15.15
N ASN A 109 -2.19 10.70 16.28
CA ASN A 109 -1.59 10.64 17.61
C ASN A 109 -1.05 9.24 17.91
N MET A 110 -1.83 8.19 17.67
CA MET A 110 -1.41 6.80 17.90
C MET A 110 -0.19 6.43 17.05
N VAL A 111 -0.12 6.89 15.80
CA VAL A 111 1.06 6.69 14.94
C VAL A 111 2.28 7.39 15.52
N GLN A 112 2.14 8.61 16.03
CA GLN A 112 3.24 9.32 16.70
C GLN A 112 3.71 8.58 17.94
N GLU A 113 2.80 8.14 18.81
CA GLU A 113 3.12 7.37 20.02
C GLU A 113 3.85 6.06 19.70
N VAL A 114 3.33 5.28 18.76
CA VAL A 114 3.96 4.01 18.33
C VAL A 114 5.33 4.27 17.73
N THR A 115 5.47 5.30 16.90
CA THR A 115 6.76 5.67 16.29
C THR A 115 7.77 6.08 17.35
N GLN A 116 7.36 6.90 18.32
CA GLN A 116 8.25 7.34 19.39
C GLN A 116 8.66 6.18 20.29
N LYS A 117 7.73 5.29 20.62
CA LYS A 117 8.01 4.09 21.41
C LYS A 117 8.90 3.11 20.67
N ALA A 118 8.73 2.95 19.35
CA ALA A 118 9.60 2.11 18.54
C ALA A 118 11.05 2.65 18.51
N LYS A 119 11.23 3.97 18.42
CA LYS A 119 12.55 4.61 18.54
C LYS A 119 13.16 4.39 19.92
N ASP A 120 12.38 4.63 20.97
CA ASP A 120 12.83 4.46 22.35
C ASP A 120 13.28 3.01 22.63
N LEU A 121 12.49 2.01 22.22
CA LEU A 121 12.86 0.60 22.30
C LEU A 121 14.15 0.30 21.52
N HIS A 122 14.28 0.86 20.31
CA HIS A 122 15.48 0.66 19.50
C HIS A 122 16.72 1.25 20.16
N GLU A 123 16.62 2.42 20.78
CA GLU A 123 17.73 3.11 21.44
C GLU A 123 18.11 2.49 22.80
N ASN A 124 17.12 2.01 23.55
CA ASN A 124 17.31 1.52 24.92
C ASN A 124 17.50 -0.01 25.00
N GLU A 125 16.70 -0.78 24.27
CA GLU A 125 16.68 -2.25 24.40
C GLU A 125 17.43 -2.94 23.27
N PHE A 126 17.33 -2.42 22.04
CA PHE A 126 17.90 -3.04 20.84
C PHE A 126 19.12 -2.31 20.30
N LYS A 127 19.79 -1.49 21.11
CA LYS A 127 21.03 -0.85 20.68
C LYS A 127 22.05 -1.93 20.37
N ILE A 128 22.32 -2.13 19.09
CA ILE A 128 23.44 -2.94 18.64
C ILE A 128 24.67 -2.29 19.28
N PRO A 129 25.45 -3.03 20.10
CA PRO A 129 26.67 -2.49 20.68
C PRO A 129 27.48 -1.86 19.56
N GLU A 130 27.91 -0.62 19.75
CA GLU A 130 28.64 0.07 18.69
C GLU A 130 29.79 -0.82 18.22
N PRO A 131 29.94 -1.02 16.90
CA PRO A 131 30.94 -1.91 16.38
C PRO A 131 32.29 -1.45 16.91
N LYS A 132 32.98 -2.35 17.62
CA LYS A 132 34.30 -2.05 18.18
C LYS A 132 35.18 -1.48 17.06
N PRO A 133 35.93 -0.39 17.30
CA PRO A 133 36.76 0.22 16.27
C PRO A 133 37.70 -0.84 15.71
N MET A 134 37.86 -0.83 14.39
CA MET A 134 38.70 -1.82 13.71
C MET A 134 40.13 -1.74 14.29
N PRO A 135 40.64 -2.84 14.87
CA PRO A 135 41.97 -2.83 15.44
C PRO A 135 43.02 -2.59 14.36
N CYS A 136 44.04 -1.76 14.64
CA CYS A 136 45.11 -1.42 13.70
C CYS A 136 44.68 -0.53 12.52
N LEU A 137 43.65 0.30 12.69
CA LEU A 137 43.16 1.19 11.64
C LEU A 137 44.23 2.16 11.13
N VAL A 138 45.08 2.70 12.01
CA VAL A 138 46.12 3.68 11.64
C VAL A 138 47.18 3.03 10.74
N GLU A 139 47.69 1.87 11.14
CA GLU A 139 48.70 1.11 10.42
C GLU A 139 48.13 0.57 9.09
N SER A 140 46.87 0.12 9.12
CA SER A 140 46.14 -0.30 7.91
C SER A 140 46.04 0.86 6.91
N ASN A 141 45.65 2.04 7.36
CA ASN A 141 45.51 3.20 6.50
C ASN A 141 46.86 3.66 5.94
N ALA A 142 47.92 3.67 6.76
CA ALA A 142 49.27 4.03 6.32
C ALA A 142 49.81 3.05 5.26
N TRP A 143 49.68 1.74 5.50
CA TRP A 143 50.03 0.71 4.51
C TRP A 143 49.24 0.87 3.21
N MET A 144 47.92 1.05 3.30
CA MET A 144 47.04 1.20 2.13
C MET A 144 47.31 2.49 1.36
N ALA A 145 47.66 3.59 2.03
CA ALA A 145 48.05 4.83 1.38
C ALA A 145 49.35 4.64 0.59
N CYS A 146 50.39 4.07 1.22
CA CYS A 146 51.65 3.79 0.55
C CYS A 146 51.48 2.83 -0.64
N TYR A 147 50.66 1.78 -0.49
CA TYR A 147 50.35 0.82 -1.54
C TYR A 147 49.74 1.51 -2.78
N LYS A 148 48.81 2.44 -2.57
CA LYS A 148 48.18 3.21 -3.65
C LYS A 148 49.18 4.13 -4.37
N GLU A 149 50.11 4.72 -3.63
CA GLU A 149 51.13 5.61 -4.19
C GLU A 149 52.27 4.86 -4.89
N ASN A 150 52.57 3.62 -4.48
CA ASN A 150 53.71 2.85 -4.95
C ASN A 150 53.29 1.51 -5.58
N ALA A 151 52.27 1.53 -6.46
CA ALA A 151 51.76 0.32 -7.11
C ALA A 151 52.82 -0.46 -7.93
N ASN A 152 53.85 0.24 -8.43
CA ASN A 152 54.92 -0.35 -9.22
C ASN A 152 56.06 -0.95 -8.38
N ASP A 153 56.21 -0.53 -7.13
CA ASP A 153 57.27 -1.01 -6.23
C ASP A 153 56.78 -1.05 -4.78
N LEU A 154 56.25 -2.22 -4.42
CA LEU A 154 55.69 -2.49 -3.10
C LEU A 154 56.75 -2.63 -1.99
N THR A 155 58.02 -2.78 -2.36
CA THR A 155 59.11 -2.94 -1.37
C THR A 155 59.30 -1.68 -0.54
N LYS A 156 58.98 -0.51 -1.10
CA LYS A 156 59.00 0.78 -0.40
C LYS A 156 57.99 0.84 0.76
N CYS A 157 56.92 0.06 0.69
CA CYS A 157 55.88 0.02 1.71
C CYS A 157 56.09 -1.12 2.72
N ALA A 158 57.17 -1.91 2.60
CA ALA A 158 57.40 -3.11 3.40
C ALA A 158 57.38 -2.85 4.92
N SER A 159 57.97 -1.73 5.36
CA SER A 159 57.97 -1.32 6.77
C SER A 159 56.55 -1.05 7.30
N LEU A 160 55.69 -0.42 6.49
CA LEU A 160 54.30 -0.13 6.85
C LEU A 160 53.45 -1.41 6.87
N ALA A 161 53.68 -2.34 5.93
CA ALA A 161 53.06 -3.67 5.96
C ALA A 161 53.46 -4.45 7.21
N GLN A 162 54.74 -4.41 7.58
CA GLN A 162 55.24 -5.09 8.78
C GLN A 162 54.59 -4.52 10.05
N ASN A 163 54.49 -3.19 10.16
CA ASN A 163 53.82 -2.55 11.28
C ASN A 163 52.35 -2.98 11.41
N PHE A 164 51.62 -3.03 10.29
CA PHE A 164 50.24 -3.53 10.28
C PHE A 164 50.14 -5.01 10.68
N ALA A 165 51.07 -5.85 10.20
CA ALA A 165 51.14 -7.26 10.54
C ALA A 165 51.44 -7.49 12.03
N GLU A 166 52.36 -6.71 12.60
CA GLU A 166 52.71 -6.77 14.02
C GLU A 166 51.54 -6.32 14.90
N CYS A 167 50.89 -5.22 14.55
CA CYS A 167 49.68 -4.77 15.26
C CYS A 167 48.59 -5.85 15.21
N SER A 168 48.31 -6.41 14.02
CA SER A 168 47.34 -7.49 13.83
C SER A 168 47.67 -8.72 14.68
N ARG A 169 48.95 -9.06 14.82
CA ARG A 169 49.40 -10.18 15.66
C ARG A 169 49.14 -9.91 17.14
N LYS A 170 49.45 -8.72 17.64
CA LYS A 170 49.19 -8.32 19.04
C LYS A 170 47.70 -8.37 19.36
N VAL A 171 46.85 -7.86 18.48
CA VAL A 171 45.39 -7.90 18.64
C VAL A 171 44.87 -9.34 18.75
N ARG A 172 45.35 -10.24 17.88
CA ARG A 172 44.96 -11.66 17.96
C ARG A 172 45.42 -12.33 19.25
N GLN A 173 46.58 -11.96 19.78
CA GLN A 173 47.05 -12.47 21.07
C GLN A 173 46.18 -11.98 22.23
N LEU A 174 45.84 -10.69 22.25
CA LEU A 174 44.96 -10.10 23.27
C LEU A 174 43.55 -10.70 23.24
N ALA A 175 43.01 -10.99 22.05
CA ALA A 175 41.72 -11.67 21.93
C ALA A 175 41.75 -13.07 22.57
N LYS A 176 42.81 -13.86 22.28
CA LYS A 176 42.97 -15.21 22.86
C LYS A 176 43.12 -15.23 24.38
N THR A 177 43.66 -14.16 24.98
CA THR A 177 43.80 -14.04 26.42
C THR A 177 42.54 -13.52 27.11
N ALA A 178 41.67 -12.81 26.41
CA ALA A 178 40.41 -12.28 26.95
C ALA A 178 39.29 -13.34 27.00
N ASP A 179 39.39 -14.39 26.19
CA ASP A 179 38.43 -15.52 26.14
C ASP A 179 38.75 -16.65 27.16
N LYS A 180 39.80 -16.50 27.98
CA LYS A 180 40.21 -17.50 28.99
C LYS A 180 39.97 -16.98 30.39
#